data_AF-A0A8B6CZJ2-F1
#
_entry.id   AF-A0A8B6CZJ2-F1
#
_cell.length_a   1.000
_cell.length_b   1.000
_cell.length_c   1.000
_cell.angle_alpha   90.00
_cell.angle_beta   90.00
_cell.angle_gamma   90.00
#
_symmetry.space_group_name_H-M   'P 1'
#
loop_
_entity.id
_entity.type
_entity.pdbx_description
1 polymer ?
#
loop_
_entity_poly.entity_id
_entity_poly.type
_entity_poly.pdbx_seq_one_letter_code
_entity_poly.pdbx_strand_id
1 'polypeptide(L)'
;MAEDHKDFVIGFICQSRLIDDYNFVHMTPGVKLSEGGDSLGQQYKTPEEAILKKGADVIIVGSGILATDDPVQAAIQYKEAGYKAYEESLKN
;
A
#
# COMPACT_ATOMS: atom_id res chain seq x y z
N MET A 1 20.91 6.91 6.15
CA MET A 1 20.75 5.48 6.55
C MET A 1 20.34 4.63 5.36
N ALA A 2 19.10 4.72 4.85
CA ALA A 2 18.68 3.86 3.73
C ALA A 2 19.58 4.04 2.50
N GLU A 3 19.83 5.29 2.08
CA GLU A 3 20.70 5.62 0.95
C GLU A 3 22.16 5.17 1.12
N ASP A 4 22.64 5.05 2.37
CA ASP A 4 24.01 4.65 2.70
C ASP A 4 24.20 3.12 2.75
N HIS A 5 23.10 2.36 2.73
CA HIS A 5 23.07 0.91 2.96
C HIS A 5 22.20 0.17 1.92
N LYS A 6 22.33 0.53 0.64
CA LYS A 6 21.53 -0.02 -0.48
C LYS A 6 21.74 -1.52 -0.74
N ASP A 7 22.80 -2.10 -0.21
CA ASP A 7 23.11 -3.53 -0.26
C ASP A 7 22.27 -4.36 0.73
N PHE A 8 21.62 -3.70 1.70
CA PHE A 8 20.83 -4.35 2.73
C PHE A 8 19.42 -3.77 2.88
N VAL A 9 19.28 -2.45 2.85
CA VAL A 9 17.99 -1.76 2.96
C VAL A 9 17.32 -1.69 1.60
N ILE A 10 16.19 -2.38 1.47
CA ILE A 10 15.45 -2.47 0.20
C ILE A 10 14.31 -1.44 0.05
N GLY A 11 13.96 -0.73 1.12
CA GLY A 11 12.77 0.10 1.11
C GLY A 11 12.28 0.56 2.49
N PHE A 12 11.01 1.00 2.51
CA PHE A 12 10.39 1.64 3.67
C PHE A 12 8.99 1.09 3.95
N ILE A 13 8.66 1.01 5.24
CA ILE A 13 7.27 1.00 5.70
C ILE A 13 6.87 2.46 5.91
N CYS A 14 5.93 2.98 5.12
CA CYS A 14 5.61 4.41 5.11
C CYS A 14 4.15 4.67 4.73
N GLN A 15 3.69 5.90 4.92
CA GLN A 15 2.33 6.34 4.57
C GLN A 15 2.29 7.21 3.29
N SER A 16 3.46 7.53 2.73
CA SER A 16 3.65 8.18 1.43
C SER A 16 5.08 7.95 0.97
N ARG A 17 5.33 8.09 -0.33
CA ARG A 17 6.68 8.10 -0.91
C ARG A 17 7.56 9.09 -0.15
N LEU A 18 8.74 8.62 0.26
CA LEU A 18 9.67 9.40 1.06
C LEU A 18 10.81 9.95 0.20
N ILE A 19 11.27 9.15 -0.76
CA ILE A 19 12.38 9.49 -1.64
C ILE A 19 12.06 9.10 -3.08
N ASP A 20 12.62 9.86 -4.03
CA ASP A 20 12.45 9.64 -5.46
C ASP A 20 13.66 8.85 -6.03
N ASP A 21 13.91 7.68 -5.43
CA ASP A 21 14.89 6.72 -5.90
C ASP A 21 14.19 5.37 -6.09
N TYR A 22 14.08 4.94 -7.35
CA TYR A 22 13.39 3.72 -7.76
C TYR A 22 14.08 2.43 -7.29
N ASN A 23 15.27 2.51 -6.67
CA ASN A 23 15.90 1.35 -6.03
C ASN A 23 15.26 0.98 -4.69
N PHE A 24 14.41 1.85 -4.11
CA PHE A 24 13.73 1.60 -2.84
C PHE A 24 12.23 1.38 -3.01
N VAL A 25 11.74 0.30 -2.39
CA VAL A 25 10.31 -0.05 -2.39
C VAL A 25 9.58 0.65 -1.24
N HIS A 26 8.46 1.29 -1.54
CA HIS A 26 7.59 1.92 -0.55
C HIS A 26 6.37 1.04 -0.27
N MET A 27 6.27 0.55 0.96
CA MET A 27 5.19 -0.35 1.38
C MET A 27 4.28 0.35 2.39
N THR A 28 2.96 0.39 2.11
CA THR A 28 1.99 1.10 2.95
C THR A 28 1.06 0.13 3.68
N PRO A 29 1.13 0.05 5.02
CA PRO A 29 0.15 -0.66 5.84
C PRO A 29 -1.07 0.20 6.15
N GLY A 30 -2.11 -0.43 6.69
CA GLY A 30 -3.35 0.27 7.03
C GLY A 30 -4.19 0.57 5.79
N VAL A 31 -4.33 -0.41 4.90
CA VAL A 31 -5.11 -0.26 3.65
C VAL A 31 -6.42 -1.07 3.75
N LYS A 32 -7.53 -0.47 3.34
CA LYS A 32 -8.87 -1.10 3.20
C LYS A 32 -9.54 -0.66 1.90
N LEU A 33 -10.45 -1.48 1.36
CA LEU A 33 -11.18 -1.14 0.13
C LEU A 33 -12.08 0.11 0.26
N SER A 34 -12.54 0.41 1.47
CA SER A 34 -13.30 1.61 1.79
C SER A 34 -12.58 2.45 2.84
N GLU A 35 -12.70 3.77 2.73
CA GLU A 35 -12.25 4.69 3.77
C GLU A 35 -12.96 4.39 5.10
N GLY A 36 -12.25 4.57 6.20
CA GLY A 36 -12.75 4.34 7.54
C GLY A 36 -11.64 4.35 8.58
N GLY A 37 -12.05 4.31 9.85
CA GLY A 37 -11.14 4.13 10.97
C GLY A 37 -11.63 3.00 11.87
N ASP A 38 -10.74 2.42 12.67
CA ASP A 38 -11.16 1.59 13.79
C ASP A 38 -11.24 2.39 15.09
N SER A 39 -11.80 1.77 16.12
CA SER A 39 -11.95 2.36 17.46
C SER A 39 -10.61 2.63 18.16
N LEU A 40 -9.49 2.20 17.58
CA LEU A 40 -8.13 2.40 18.11
C LEU A 40 -7.39 3.54 17.38
N GLY A 41 -8.08 4.26 16.50
CA GLY A 41 -7.54 5.43 15.81
C GLY A 41 -6.71 5.10 14.57
N GLN A 42 -6.75 3.86 14.08
CA GLN A 42 -6.09 3.52 12.83
C GLN A 42 -6.87 4.13 11.67
N GLN A 43 -6.24 5.03 10.92
CA GLN A 43 -6.81 5.59 9.69
C GLN A 43 -6.44 4.68 8.53
N TYR A 44 -7.46 4.21 7.80
CA TYR A 44 -7.25 3.35 6.65
C TYR A 44 -7.30 4.14 5.35
N LYS A 45 -6.34 3.86 4.47
CA LYS A 45 -6.32 4.38 3.10
C LYS A 45 -6.93 3.38 2.13
N THR A 46 -7.48 3.89 1.04
CA THR A 46 -7.83 3.05 -0.10
C THR A 46 -6.58 2.64 -0.89
N PRO A 47 -6.62 1.54 -1.67
CA PRO A 47 -5.54 1.20 -2.59
C PRO A 47 -5.22 2.34 -3.56
N GLU A 48 -6.24 3.05 -4.05
CA GLU A 48 -6.08 4.24 -4.90
C GLU A 48 -5.32 5.35 -4.17
N GLU A 49 -5.70 5.68 -2.93
CA GLU A 49 -4.99 6.71 -2.18
C GLU A 49 -3.53 6.30 -1.91
N ALA A 50 -3.30 5.07 -1.46
CA ALA A 50 -1.96 4.59 -1.12
C ALA A 50 -1.01 4.59 -2.34
N ILE A 51 -1.46 4.02 -3.46
CA ILE A 51 -0.62 3.84 -4.65
C ILE A 51 -0.63 5.11 -5.52
N LEU A 52 -1.79 5.52 -6.03
CA LEU A 52 -1.87 6.60 -7.02
C LEU A 52 -1.57 7.97 -6.40
N LYS A 53 -2.14 8.29 -5.24
CA LYS A 53 -2.03 9.64 -4.65
C LYS A 53 -0.82 9.80 -3.74
N LYS A 54 -0.38 8.72 -3.08
CA LYS A 54 0.71 8.75 -2.10
C LYS A 54 1.97 8.03 -2.58
N GLY A 55 1.95 7.39 -3.74
CA GLY A 55 3.13 6.87 -4.42
C GLY A 55 3.71 5.59 -3.82
N ALA A 56 2.91 4.79 -3.11
CA ALA A 56 3.32 3.48 -2.62
C ALA A 56 3.47 2.49 -3.78
N ASP A 57 4.46 1.60 -3.67
CA ASP A 57 4.68 0.51 -4.62
C ASP A 57 3.90 -0.75 -4.19
N VAL A 58 3.71 -0.95 -2.87
CA VAL A 58 3.05 -2.12 -2.30
C VAL A 58 2.07 -1.70 -1.21
N ILE A 59 0.88 -2.32 -1.19
CA ILE A 59 -0.07 -2.22 -0.07
C ILE A 59 0.05 -3.44 0.86
N ILE A 60 -0.05 -3.20 2.16
CA ILE A 60 -0.05 -4.26 3.19
C ILE A 60 -1.43 -4.30 3.82
N VAL A 61 -2.15 -5.40 3.60
CA VAL A 61 -3.53 -5.60 4.03
C VAL A 61 -3.61 -6.77 5.02
N GLY A 62 -4.15 -6.51 6.20
CA GLY A 62 -4.34 -7.51 7.25
C GLY A 62 -5.80 -7.96 7.35
N SER A 63 -6.51 -7.46 8.36
CA SER A 63 -7.91 -7.83 8.66
C SER A 63 -8.88 -7.60 7.50
N GLY A 64 -8.56 -6.68 6.58
CA GLY A 64 -9.33 -6.49 5.35
C GLY A 64 -9.43 -7.74 4.46
N ILE A 65 -8.50 -8.70 4.60
CA ILE A 65 -8.51 -10.01 3.94
C ILE A 65 -8.78 -11.13 4.95
N LEU A 66 -8.06 -11.13 6.07
CA LEU A 66 -8.05 -12.27 6.99
C LEU A 66 -9.32 -12.41 7.85
N ALA A 67 -10.12 -11.35 7.98
CA ALA A 67 -11.35 -11.35 8.79
C ALA A 67 -12.62 -11.42 7.93
N THR A 68 -12.54 -11.85 6.67
CA THR A 68 -13.69 -12.01 5.78
C THR A 68 -14.11 -13.48 5.69
N ASP A 69 -15.35 -13.73 5.26
CA ASP A 69 -15.87 -15.08 5.04
C ASP A 69 -15.18 -15.79 3.86
N ASP A 70 -14.68 -15.01 2.89
CA ASP A 70 -13.91 -15.50 1.74
C ASP A 70 -12.61 -14.68 1.57
N PRO A 71 -11.51 -15.10 2.22
CA PRO A 71 -10.22 -14.42 2.12
C PRO A 71 -9.62 -14.44 0.71
N VAL A 72 -9.95 -15.44 -0.11
CA VAL A 72 -9.43 -15.55 -1.48
C VAL A 72 -10.06 -14.47 -2.36
N GLN A 73 -11.40 -14.33 -2.31
CA GLN A 73 -12.10 -13.28 -3.03
C GLN A 73 -11.68 -11.89 -2.54
N ALA A 74 -11.53 -11.69 -1.23
CA ALA A 74 -11.04 -10.43 -0.69
C ALA A 74 -9.63 -10.10 -1.24
N ALA A 75 -8.69 -11.06 -1.21
CA ALA A 75 -7.35 -10.86 -1.75
C ALA A 75 -7.36 -10.51 -3.25
N ILE A 76 -8.23 -11.13 -4.05
CA ILE A 76 -8.41 -10.81 -5.47
C ILE A 76 -8.87 -9.36 -5.64
N GLN A 77 -9.84 -8.90 -4.84
CA GLN A 77 -10.32 -7.51 -4.89
C GLN A 77 -9.22 -6.49 -4.56
N TYR A 78 -8.39 -6.74 -3.53
CA TYR A 78 -7.26 -5.86 -3.21
C TYR A 78 -6.20 -5.87 -4.31
N LYS A 79 -5.89 -7.03 -4.89
CA LYS A 79 -4.97 -7.16 -6.03
C LYS A 79 -5.47 -6.31 -7.22
N GLU A 80 -6.74 -6.45 -7.58
CA GLU A 80 -7.33 -5.72 -8.71
C GLU A 80 -7.35 -4.21 -8.46
N ALA A 81 -7.80 -3.77 -7.28
CA ALA A 81 -7.83 -2.36 -6.91
C ALA A 81 -6.43 -1.74 -6.88
N GLY A 82 -5.45 -2.46 -6.30
CA GLY A 82 -4.07 -1.99 -6.22
C GLY A 82 -3.40 -1.93 -7.59
N TYR A 83 -3.57 -2.97 -8.41
CA TYR A 83 -2.97 -3.01 -9.74
C TYR A 83 -3.58 -1.95 -10.68
N LYS A 84 -4.90 -1.74 -10.61
CA LYS A 84 -5.56 -0.64 -11.34
C LYS A 84 -4.98 0.72 -10.96
N ALA A 85 -4.80 0.99 -9.66
CA ALA A 85 -4.20 2.24 -9.20
C ALA A 85 -2.75 2.41 -9.70
N TYR A 86 -1.98 1.33 -9.75
CA TYR A 86 -0.65 1.33 -10.34
C TYR A 86 -0.69 1.66 -11.85
N GLU A 87 -1.54 1.00 -12.63
CA GLU A 87 -1.68 1.30 -14.07
C GLU A 87 -2.13 2.75 -14.35
N GLU A 88 -2.96 3.32 -13.49
CA GLU A 88 -3.33 4.73 -13.56
C GLU A 88 -2.16 5.65 -13.24
N SER A 89 -1.30 5.28 -12.29
CA SER A 89 -0.11 6.07 -11.94
C SER A 89 0.91 6.18 -13.07
N LEU A 90 0.96 5.20 -13.99
CA LEU A 90 1.85 5.20 -15.16
C LEU A 90 1.42 6.15 -16.28
N LYS A 91 0.19 6.68 -16.24
CA LYS A 91 -0.36 7.56 -17.28
C LYS A 91 -0.11 9.04 -17.02
N ASN A 92 0.39 9.37 -15.83
CA ASN A 92 0.74 10.72 -15.39
C ASN A 92 2.23 10.96 -15.58
#